data_AF-A0A1I4D3X2-F1
#
_entry.id   AF-A0A1I4D3X2-F1
#
_cell.length_a   1.000
_cell.length_b   1.000
_cell.length_c   1.000
_cell.angle_alpha   90.00
_cell.angle_beta   90.00
_cell.angle_gamma   90.00
#
_symmetry.space_group_name_H-M   'P 1'
#
loop_
_entity.id
_entity.type
_entity.pdbx_description
1 polymer ?
#
loop_
_entity_poly.entity_id
_entity_poly.type
_entity_poly.pdbx_seq_one_letter_code
_entity_poly.pdbx_strand_id
1 'polypeptide(L)'
;MQRQISSPRWTVTDEKASHWAEGGLSRRDALKLSGVTGLALLGGVGTLGTRIVSAQTAPWTVAVLPDTQKYAESSSLVGYAHDQTEWIADNRNAQNIRFVSHVGDIVETAEEEDQWQRMDEVMSRLDGVVPYSAIPGNHDWVREGTWGVRSVEHYREYFGPSRYSGYSWYGGSGPDGLSHYQFFSAGGYEFLHLALEWEIPGSSSDADTPFGWANRILRQYRDYPTIVTTHSYLKDSGGYMKSIQGEWGNTTIDGSSDDNRPNGNPGGRTWRKLIQSNSQVFMVLNGHFTNRDGEAHQVSENNDGLAVYEIVADYQDRSRGGDGWMRLLTFHPGGGSGGDDRILVRTYSPSLGRFETDSDSEFSFDLDFVDRFGEPSGSVEPEPEPEPEPEPEPEPEPEPEPEPEPNPDDEAGTVTFQSGRDGYSGTVDTYLQEAEPTADNGSAGVLNVDRSDPRGSGDVVQALVRFDSIVGSSSGQVPSGATVTSATLTIQTTGEGHGASLYRMRTAWSDSDTWDSLGNGVQVGSEAASGADATTGFVRVGSTNIDVTTSVQSWVDGDSNYGWLFHPSGRDGWDFSSAEGSTPPTLTVSFE
;
A
#
# COMPACT_ATOMS: atom_id res chain seq x y z
N MET A 1 42.78 1.83 67.30
CA MET A 1 42.53 3.24 66.91
C MET A 1 41.40 3.27 65.90
N GLN A 2 40.16 3.46 66.37
CA GLN A 2 38.97 3.66 65.56
C GLN A 2 38.81 5.16 65.27
N ARG A 3 38.50 5.54 64.02
CA ARG A 3 37.94 6.85 63.70
C ARG A 3 36.68 6.65 62.87
N GLN A 4 35.55 7.02 63.49
CA GLN A 4 34.28 7.33 62.85
C GLN A 4 34.43 8.58 61.99
N ILE A 5 33.83 8.60 60.79
CA ILE A 5 33.24 9.80 60.19
C ILE A 5 31.92 9.37 59.52
N SER A 6 30.91 10.20 59.76
CA SER A 6 29.46 10.01 59.64
C SER A 6 28.87 10.26 58.24
N SER A 7 27.83 9.50 57.90
CA SER A 7 26.88 9.71 56.79
C SER A 7 25.83 10.80 57.10
N PRO A 8 25.27 11.50 56.10
CA PRO A 8 24.02 12.26 56.27
C PRO A 8 22.80 11.41 55.89
N ARG A 9 21.83 11.34 56.82
CA ARG A 9 20.44 10.90 56.61
C ARG A 9 19.63 12.02 55.97
N TRP A 10 18.80 11.69 54.99
CA TRP A 10 17.65 12.49 54.59
C TRP A 10 16.38 11.81 55.12
N THR A 11 15.62 12.56 55.92
CA THR A 11 14.34 12.17 56.51
C THR A 11 13.20 12.63 55.61
N VAL A 12 12.32 11.68 55.27
CA VAL A 12 10.99 11.90 54.69
C VAL A 12 10.06 12.40 55.81
N THR A 13 9.26 13.42 55.54
CA THR A 13 8.11 13.80 56.37
C THR A 13 6.84 13.63 55.55
N ASP A 14 6.02 12.69 56.01
CA ASP A 14 4.63 12.43 55.65
C ASP A 14 3.72 13.51 56.28
N GLU A 15 2.77 14.05 55.53
CA GLU A 15 1.46 14.41 56.10
C GLU A 15 0.38 14.57 55.01
N LYS A 16 -0.71 13.79 55.20
CA LYS A 16 -2.12 13.98 54.78
C LYS A 16 -2.65 13.16 53.59
N ALA A 17 -3.16 11.99 53.96
CA ALA A 17 -4.23 11.25 53.29
C ALA A 17 -5.57 11.37 54.06
N SER A 18 -6.64 10.90 53.41
CA SER A 18 -8.09 10.95 53.73
C SER A 18 -8.76 12.25 53.25
N HIS A 19 -9.87 12.24 52.50
CA HIS A 19 -11.16 11.56 52.68
C HIS A 19 -12.08 12.13 51.53
N TRP A 20 -12.81 11.44 50.65
CA TRP A 20 -14.06 10.65 50.76
C TRP A 20 -14.52 10.22 49.35
N ALA A 21 -15.27 9.12 49.27
CA ALA A 21 -16.04 8.67 48.12
C ALA A 21 -17.54 9.03 48.27
N GLU A 22 -18.27 8.80 47.17
CA GLU A 22 -19.75 8.68 46.99
C GLU A 22 -20.55 9.89 46.49
N GLY A 23 -21.43 9.60 45.50
CA GLY A 23 -22.67 10.34 45.26
C GLY A 23 -22.97 10.71 43.80
N GLY A 24 -23.72 9.87 43.09
CA GLY A 24 -24.27 10.16 41.77
C GLY A 24 -25.40 11.20 41.80
N LEU A 25 -25.72 11.81 40.64
CA LEU A 25 -26.86 12.71 40.52
C LEU A 25 -27.60 12.55 39.18
N SER A 26 -28.92 12.48 39.30
CA SER A 26 -29.93 12.35 38.24
C SER A 26 -30.35 13.69 37.63
N ARG A 27 -30.89 13.62 36.41
CA ARG A 27 -31.55 14.70 35.65
C ARG A 27 -32.72 15.34 36.40
N ARG A 28 -32.74 16.68 36.46
CA ARG A 28 -33.87 17.62 36.20
C ARG A 28 -33.67 18.93 36.98
N ASP A 29 -33.40 20.02 36.27
CA ASP A 29 -34.23 21.23 36.25
C ASP A 29 -33.55 22.34 35.45
N ALA A 30 -34.34 22.97 34.57
CA ALA A 30 -33.89 23.81 33.49
C ALA A 30 -34.29 25.29 33.68
N LEU A 31 -33.52 26.15 32.97
CA LEU A 31 -33.87 27.46 32.39
C LEU A 31 -33.85 28.71 33.29
N LYS A 32 -32.97 29.68 32.92
CA LYS A 32 -33.31 30.88 32.11
C LYS A 32 -32.10 31.81 31.83
N LEU A 33 -31.93 32.18 30.54
CA LEU A 33 -31.47 33.46 29.93
C LEU A 33 -30.07 34.03 30.31
N SER A 34 -29.18 34.58 29.44
CA SER A 34 -29.18 34.98 28.01
C SER A 34 -27.71 35.29 27.58
N GLY A 35 -27.35 35.07 26.30
CA GLY A 35 -26.35 35.90 25.58
C GLY A 35 -24.92 35.35 25.32
N VAL A 36 -24.73 34.62 24.19
CA VAL A 36 -23.72 34.83 23.09
C VAL A 36 -22.31 35.28 23.53
N THR A 37 -21.14 34.64 23.28
CA THR A 37 -20.64 33.57 22.37
C THR A 37 -19.28 33.13 22.93
N GLY A 38 -18.87 31.86 22.76
CA GLY A 38 -17.48 31.43 22.99
C GLY A 38 -17.38 30.00 23.52
N LEU A 39 -17.43 29.03 22.62
CA LEU A 39 -17.40 27.59 22.87
C LEU A 39 -16.15 27.19 23.68
N ALA A 40 -16.35 26.58 24.85
CA ALA A 40 -15.34 25.81 25.56
C ALA A 40 -15.84 24.36 25.71
N LEU A 41 -14.88 23.45 25.49
CA LEU A 41 -14.88 22.01 25.74
C LEU A 41 -15.84 21.50 26.81
N LEU A 42 -16.47 20.34 26.57
CA LEU A 42 -16.21 19.10 27.31
C LEU A 42 -17.12 17.94 26.86
N GLY A 43 -16.50 16.78 26.66
CA GLY A 43 -17.03 15.51 27.13
C GLY A 43 -18.15 14.87 26.31
N GLY A 44 -17.79 14.30 25.16
CA GLY A 44 -18.56 13.23 24.54
C GLY A 44 -17.77 11.94 24.63
N VAL A 45 -18.37 10.91 25.24
CA VAL A 45 -17.95 9.51 25.07
C VAL A 45 -17.76 9.28 23.58
N GLY A 46 -16.52 9.02 23.15
CA GLY A 46 -16.23 8.70 21.78
C GLY A 46 -16.84 7.34 21.47
N THR A 47 -18.08 7.31 21.00
CA THR A 47 -18.47 6.36 19.96
C THR A 47 -17.37 6.43 18.91
N LEU A 48 -16.65 5.31 18.73
CA LEU A 48 -15.78 5.09 17.58
C LEU A 48 -16.64 5.34 16.35
N GLY A 49 -16.59 6.57 15.84
CA GLY A 49 -17.20 6.93 14.58
C GLY A 49 -16.41 6.20 13.53
N THR A 50 -16.98 5.12 13.00
CA THR A 50 -16.51 4.45 11.80
C THR A 50 -16.28 5.54 10.76
N ARG A 51 -15.02 5.77 10.40
CA ARG A 51 -14.71 6.70 9.30
C ARG A 51 -15.21 6.03 8.04
N ILE A 52 -16.19 6.66 7.40
CA ILE A 52 -16.69 6.25 6.09
C ILE A 52 -15.52 6.43 5.11
N VAL A 53 -15.02 5.33 4.57
CA VAL A 53 -14.05 5.30 3.48
C VAL A 53 -14.72 4.53 2.35
N SER A 54 -14.99 5.20 1.24
CA SER A 54 -15.54 4.55 0.04
C SER A 54 -14.68 3.34 -0.34
N ALA A 55 -15.30 2.22 -0.69
CA ALA A 55 -14.60 1.01 -1.10
C ALA A 55 -13.73 1.32 -2.33
N GLN A 56 -12.41 1.12 -2.19
CA GLN A 56 -11.45 1.35 -3.28
C GLN A 56 -11.28 0.04 -4.04
N THR A 57 -11.76 -0.03 -5.28
CA THR A 57 -11.54 -1.17 -6.20
C THR A 57 -10.13 -1.17 -6.80
N ALA A 58 -9.42 -0.04 -6.74
CA ALA A 58 -8.05 0.08 -7.23
C ALA A 58 -7.06 -0.71 -6.33
N PRO A 59 -6.06 -1.39 -6.93
CA PRO A 59 -5.04 -2.08 -6.15
C PRO A 59 -4.26 -1.15 -5.21
N TRP A 60 -3.81 -1.67 -4.09
CA TRP A 60 -3.04 -0.93 -3.08
C TRP A 60 -1.90 -1.77 -2.52
N THR A 61 -0.87 -1.13 -1.98
CA THR A 61 0.40 -1.81 -1.67
C THR A 61 0.84 -1.59 -0.22
N VAL A 62 1.37 -2.64 0.40
CA VAL A 62 2.26 -2.56 1.57
C VAL A 62 3.68 -2.85 1.11
N ALA A 63 4.60 -1.92 1.34
CA ALA A 63 6.03 -2.16 1.09
C ALA A 63 6.67 -2.73 2.35
N VAL A 64 7.51 -3.77 2.21
CA VAL A 64 8.22 -4.40 3.33
C VAL A 64 9.71 -4.22 3.13
N LEU A 65 10.32 -3.45 4.02
CA LEU A 65 11.76 -3.26 4.08
C LEU A 65 12.36 -4.43 4.89
N PRO A 66 13.34 -5.15 4.30
CA PRO A 66 14.03 -6.26 4.96
C PRO A 66 14.99 -5.72 6.04
N ASP A 67 15.78 -6.62 6.60
CA ASP A 67 16.88 -6.30 7.51
C ASP A 67 17.93 -5.39 6.82
N THR A 68 18.17 -4.21 7.38
CA THR A 68 19.02 -3.16 6.77
C THR A 68 20.40 -3.06 7.42
N GLN A 69 20.72 -3.93 8.37
CA GLN A 69 21.89 -3.81 9.22
C GLN A 69 23.21 -3.67 8.44
N LYS A 70 23.35 -4.39 7.32
CA LYS A 70 24.52 -4.26 6.44
C LYS A 70 24.61 -2.92 5.71
N TYR A 71 23.49 -2.30 5.39
CA TYR A 71 23.47 -0.94 4.82
C TYR A 71 23.87 0.10 5.87
N ALA A 72 23.43 -0.08 7.11
CA ALA A 72 23.75 0.81 8.23
C ALA A 72 25.23 0.72 8.64
N GLU A 73 25.81 -0.48 8.62
CA GLU A 73 27.22 -0.75 8.96
C GLU A 73 28.19 0.08 8.10
N SER A 74 27.88 0.24 6.81
CA SER A 74 28.82 0.79 5.83
C SER A 74 28.26 1.97 5.05
N SER A 75 28.97 3.11 5.10
CA SER A 75 28.61 4.30 4.31
C SER A 75 28.69 4.09 2.79
N SER A 76 29.37 3.03 2.31
CA SER A 76 29.36 2.66 0.89
C SER A 76 28.13 1.84 0.48
N LEU A 77 27.38 1.31 1.44
CA LEU A 77 26.19 0.49 1.23
C LEU A 77 24.89 1.22 1.61
N VAL A 78 24.93 2.28 2.41
CA VAL A 78 23.73 3.05 2.81
C VAL A 78 22.90 3.55 1.62
N GLY A 79 23.53 3.73 0.44
CA GLY A 79 22.84 4.08 -0.80
C GLY A 79 21.71 3.11 -1.18
N TYR A 80 21.85 1.81 -0.90
CA TYR A 80 20.79 0.82 -1.18
C TYR A 80 19.53 1.07 -0.34
N ALA A 81 19.70 1.47 0.93
CA ALA A 81 18.59 1.82 1.81
C ALA A 81 17.93 3.16 1.43
N HIS A 82 18.74 4.12 0.93
CA HIS A 82 18.20 5.34 0.33
C HIS A 82 17.37 5.04 -0.91
N ASP A 83 17.86 4.21 -1.84
CA ASP A 83 17.13 3.85 -3.06
C ASP A 83 15.77 3.20 -2.72
N GLN A 84 15.71 2.37 -1.67
CA GLN A 84 14.46 1.79 -1.17
C GLN A 84 13.45 2.85 -0.69
N THR A 85 13.88 3.72 0.23
CA THR A 85 12.98 4.72 0.82
C THR A 85 12.62 5.85 -0.15
N GLU A 86 13.54 6.25 -1.04
CA GLU A 86 13.31 7.21 -2.12
C GLU A 86 12.31 6.65 -3.12
N TRP A 87 12.51 5.40 -3.60
CA TRP A 87 11.56 4.78 -4.52
C TRP A 87 10.17 4.69 -3.89
N ILE A 88 10.07 4.30 -2.61
CA ILE A 88 8.77 4.23 -1.91
C ILE A 88 8.11 5.60 -1.87
N ALA A 89 8.85 6.66 -1.50
CA ALA A 89 8.30 8.02 -1.42
C ALA A 89 7.81 8.51 -2.80
N ASP A 90 8.62 8.32 -3.83
CA ASP A 90 8.32 8.75 -5.20
C ASP A 90 7.16 7.96 -5.82
N ASN A 91 7.04 6.68 -5.47
CA ASN A 91 6.02 5.78 -6.00
C ASN A 91 4.81 5.63 -5.09
N ARG A 92 4.74 6.36 -3.97
CA ARG A 92 3.66 6.27 -2.97
C ARG A 92 2.28 6.36 -3.61
N ASN A 93 2.09 7.30 -4.54
CA ASN A 93 0.81 7.48 -5.22
C ASN A 93 0.63 6.49 -6.38
N ALA A 94 1.65 6.32 -7.23
CA ALA A 94 1.58 5.48 -8.42
C ALA A 94 1.35 3.98 -8.09
N GLN A 95 1.94 3.50 -7.01
CA GLN A 95 1.79 2.13 -6.51
C GLN A 95 0.74 2.02 -5.40
N ASN A 96 0.05 3.13 -5.11
CA ASN A 96 -0.94 3.26 -4.04
C ASN A 96 -0.44 2.63 -2.73
N ILE A 97 0.78 3.01 -2.31
CA ILE A 97 1.44 2.49 -1.11
C ILE A 97 0.75 3.09 0.12
N ARG A 98 0.13 2.22 0.91
CA ARG A 98 -0.67 2.60 2.08
C ARG A 98 0.08 2.44 3.40
N PHE A 99 1.09 1.58 3.42
CA PHE A 99 1.89 1.32 4.60
C PHE A 99 3.30 0.83 4.23
N VAL A 100 4.29 1.11 5.08
CA VAL A 100 5.64 0.53 4.99
C VAL A 100 5.97 -0.20 6.28
N SER A 101 6.34 -1.47 6.19
CA SER A 101 6.71 -2.30 7.34
C SER A 101 8.19 -2.69 7.28
N HIS A 102 8.98 -2.30 8.27
CA HIS A 102 10.39 -2.69 8.38
C HIS A 102 10.53 -3.83 9.40
N VAL A 103 11.13 -4.95 8.99
CA VAL A 103 11.12 -6.22 9.75
C VAL A 103 12.21 -6.36 10.82
N GLY A 104 13.05 -5.35 10.98
CA GLY A 104 13.99 -5.20 12.10
C GLY A 104 15.44 -5.26 11.66
N ASP A 105 16.35 -5.37 12.63
CA ASP A 105 17.79 -5.22 12.42
C ASP A 105 18.09 -3.96 11.60
N ILE A 106 17.74 -2.83 12.20
CA ILE A 106 17.93 -1.51 11.59
C ILE A 106 19.43 -1.26 11.44
N VAL A 107 20.21 -1.56 12.48
CA VAL A 107 21.68 -1.41 12.52
C VAL A 107 22.39 -2.74 12.73
N GLU A 108 23.67 -2.83 12.37
CA GLU A 108 24.52 -4.01 12.60
C GLU A 108 25.06 -4.06 14.02
N THR A 109 25.41 -2.90 14.58
CA THR A 109 26.00 -2.80 15.90
C THR A 109 25.26 -1.72 16.68
N ALA A 110 24.43 -2.13 17.64
CA ALA A 110 23.63 -1.21 18.45
C ALA A 110 24.46 -0.12 19.15
N GLU A 111 25.71 -0.41 19.51
CA GLU A 111 26.64 0.52 20.16
C GLU A 111 27.17 1.63 19.22
N GLU A 112 27.02 1.47 17.91
CA GLU A 112 27.57 2.40 16.92
C GLU A 112 26.53 3.44 16.52
N GLU A 113 26.51 4.58 17.23
CA GLU A 113 25.55 5.68 17.01
C GLU A 113 25.52 6.17 15.54
N ASP A 114 26.66 6.17 14.85
CA ASP A 114 26.75 6.54 13.43
C ASP A 114 25.84 5.69 12.52
N GLN A 115 25.60 4.42 12.87
CA GLN A 115 24.69 3.55 12.13
C GLN A 115 23.23 3.96 12.33
N TRP A 116 22.87 4.33 13.56
CA TRP A 116 21.54 4.84 13.90
C TRP A 116 21.26 6.17 13.20
N GLN A 117 22.23 7.08 13.17
CA GLN A 117 22.11 8.37 12.46
C GLN A 117 21.91 8.16 10.95
N ARG A 118 22.64 7.21 10.33
CA ARG A 118 22.43 6.85 8.93
C ARG A 118 21.01 6.34 8.67
N MET A 119 20.52 5.43 9.50
CA MET A 119 19.18 4.87 9.31
C MET A 119 18.07 5.83 9.68
N ASP A 120 18.28 6.73 10.63
CA ASP A 120 17.39 7.86 10.90
C ASP A 120 17.23 8.74 9.65
N GLU A 121 18.34 9.12 9.01
CA GLU A 121 18.32 9.87 7.77
C GLU A 121 17.56 9.14 6.66
N VAL A 122 17.88 7.85 6.43
CA VAL A 122 17.20 7.00 5.45
C VAL A 122 15.69 6.97 5.69
N MET A 123 15.28 6.62 6.91
CA MET A 123 13.87 6.41 7.23
C MET A 123 13.08 7.73 7.36
N SER A 124 13.76 8.86 7.61
CA SER A 124 13.12 10.20 7.64
C SER A 124 12.47 10.59 6.32
N ARG A 125 12.85 9.96 5.21
CA ARG A 125 12.21 10.15 3.90
C ARG A 125 10.74 9.73 3.89
N LEU A 126 10.33 8.84 4.79
CA LEU A 126 8.94 8.39 4.91
C LEU A 126 8.11 9.28 5.84
N ASP A 127 8.75 10.17 6.62
CA ASP A 127 8.10 11.02 7.61
C ASP A 127 7.07 11.96 6.96
N GLY A 128 5.80 11.79 7.33
CA GLY A 128 4.69 12.55 6.76
C GLY A 128 4.33 12.19 5.31
N VAL A 129 4.98 11.20 4.71
CA VAL A 129 4.73 10.74 3.33
C VAL A 129 3.81 9.53 3.31
N VAL A 130 4.13 8.52 4.11
CA VAL A 130 3.38 7.26 4.21
C VAL A 130 3.43 6.75 5.66
N PRO A 131 2.35 6.20 6.22
CA PRO A 131 2.42 5.52 7.52
C PRO A 131 3.43 4.37 7.48
N TYR A 132 4.23 4.23 8.52
CA TYR A 132 5.21 3.15 8.58
C TYR A 132 5.53 2.73 10.01
N SER A 133 6.22 1.59 10.11
CA SER A 133 6.72 1.01 11.35
C SER A 133 8.13 0.47 11.17
N ALA A 134 8.98 0.61 12.19
CA ALA A 134 10.22 -0.15 12.32
C ALA A 134 10.32 -0.77 13.72
N ILE A 135 10.73 -2.03 13.79
CA ILE A 135 10.91 -2.78 15.05
C ILE A 135 12.40 -3.02 15.31
N PRO A 136 12.83 -3.25 16.57
CA PRO A 136 14.18 -3.69 16.83
C PRO A 136 14.34 -5.18 16.53
N GLY A 137 15.41 -5.53 15.82
CA GLY A 137 15.90 -6.89 15.65
C GLY A 137 16.88 -7.32 16.73
N ASN A 138 17.70 -8.34 16.49
CA ASN A 138 18.70 -8.81 17.45
C ASN A 138 20.01 -8.02 17.46
N HIS A 139 20.33 -7.32 16.37
CA HIS A 139 21.51 -6.45 16.24
C HIS A 139 21.28 -5.05 16.85
N ASP A 140 20.02 -4.64 16.97
CA ASP A 140 19.58 -3.37 17.56
C ASP A 140 19.67 -3.30 19.09
N TRP A 141 20.20 -4.37 19.72
CA TRP A 141 20.41 -4.47 21.16
C TRP A 141 21.90 -4.45 21.50
N VAL A 142 22.29 -3.54 22.40
CA VAL A 142 23.64 -3.50 22.98
C VAL A 142 23.88 -4.76 23.82
N ARG A 143 24.98 -5.47 23.58
CA ARG A 143 25.29 -6.75 24.25
C ARG A 143 26.55 -6.59 25.13
N GLU A 144 26.40 -6.31 26.43
CA GLU A 144 27.56 -6.16 27.33
C GLU A 144 27.77 -7.32 28.32
N GLY A 145 28.98 -7.88 28.32
CA GLY A 145 29.41 -9.08 29.03
C GLY A 145 29.87 -8.91 30.49
N THR A 146 29.26 -8.06 31.33
CA THR A 146 29.53 -8.18 32.80
C THR A 146 28.43 -7.68 33.74
N TRP A 147 27.43 -6.92 33.27
CA TRP A 147 26.37 -6.40 34.15
C TRP A 147 24.94 -6.81 33.77
N GLY A 148 24.78 -7.70 32.79
CA GLY A 148 23.49 -8.36 32.55
C GLY A 148 22.36 -7.44 32.09
N VAL A 149 22.66 -6.22 31.65
CA VAL A 149 21.69 -5.29 31.06
C VAL A 149 22.01 -5.15 29.58
N ARG A 150 21.10 -5.63 28.73
CA ARG A 150 21.10 -5.29 27.30
C ARG A 150 20.38 -3.95 27.15
N SER A 151 20.97 -3.00 26.41
CA SER A 151 20.40 -1.66 26.23
C SER A 151 19.81 -1.49 24.83
N VAL A 152 18.72 -0.72 24.74
CA VAL A 152 17.95 -0.39 23.52
C VAL A 152 17.76 1.12 23.40
N GLU A 153 18.64 1.88 24.06
CA GLU A 153 18.53 3.32 24.21
C GLU A 153 18.48 4.02 22.84
N HIS A 154 19.38 3.67 21.93
CA HIS A 154 19.38 4.24 20.59
C HIS A 154 18.12 3.88 19.79
N TYR A 155 17.61 2.65 19.87
CA TYR A 155 16.32 2.35 19.25
C TYR A 155 15.22 3.28 19.76
N ARG A 156 15.11 3.47 21.09
CA ARG A 156 14.09 4.36 21.68
C ARG A 156 14.27 5.81 21.28
N GLU A 157 15.51 6.24 21.11
CA GLU A 157 15.87 7.59 20.69
C GLU A 157 15.47 7.87 19.24
N TYR A 158 15.89 7.00 18.31
CA TYR A 158 15.75 7.21 16.87
C TYR A 158 14.47 6.63 16.26
N PHE A 159 13.98 5.51 16.78
CA PHE A 159 12.85 4.73 16.25
C PHE A 159 11.76 4.43 17.29
N GLY A 160 11.85 5.04 18.48
CA GLY A 160 10.88 4.89 19.55
C GLY A 160 9.62 5.76 19.38
N PRO A 161 8.78 5.83 20.43
CA PRO A 161 7.48 6.51 20.36
C PRO A 161 7.53 7.99 19.95
N SER A 162 8.63 8.69 20.26
CA SER A 162 8.84 10.10 19.91
C SER A 162 8.72 10.34 18.41
N ARG A 163 9.28 9.45 17.58
CA ARG A 163 9.25 9.51 16.11
C ARG A 163 7.83 9.54 15.56
N TYR A 164 6.93 8.78 16.18
CA TYR A 164 5.58 8.53 15.66
C TYR A 164 4.48 9.36 16.32
N SER A 165 4.69 9.81 17.57
CA SER A 165 3.65 10.41 18.42
C SER A 165 2.94 11.64 17.85
N GLY A 166 3.53 12.33 16.88
CA GLY A 166 2.93 13.48 16.20
C GLY A 166 1.94 13.11 15.09
N TYR A 167 1.87 11.85 14.67
CA TYR A 167 1.04 11.40 13.57
C TYR A 167 -0.28 10.82 14.04
N SER A 168 -1.37 11.16 13.33
CA SER A 168 -2.72 10.70 13.64
C SER A 168 -2.93 9.20 13.45
N TRP A 169 -2.09 8.56 12.64
CA TRP A 169 -2.09 7.12 12.39
C TRP A 169 -1.33 6.33 13.45
N TYR A 170 -0.61 6.97 14.37
CA TYR A 170 0.08 6.28 15.45
C TYR A 170 -0.89 5.96 16.60
N GLY A 171 -1.07 4.68 16.88
CA GLY A 171 -1.99 4.22 17.93
C GLY A 171 -1.37 4.21 19.34
N GLY A 172 -0.06 4.02 19.43
CA GLY A 172 0.67 4.00 20.70
C GLY A 172 1.75 2.92 20.76
N SER A 173 2.39 2.81 21.92
CA SER A 173 3.50 1.88 22.18
C SER A 173 3.25 0.96 23.37
N GLY A 174 4.00 -0.13 23.39
CA GLY A 174 4.19 -1.02 24.52
C GLY A 174 4.84 -0.31 25.71
N PRO A 175 4.80 -0.95 26.89
CA PRO A 175 5.27 -0.35 28.15
C PRO A 175 6.75 0.06 28.15
N ASP A 176 7.56 -0.51 27.26
CA ASP A 176 8.99 -0.24 27.11
C ASP A 176 9.36 0.54 25.84
N GLY A 177 8.36 0.93 25.04
CA GLY A 177 8.55 1.70 23.80
C GLY A 177 9.13 0.93 22.62
N LEU A 178 9.28 -0.39 22.70
CA LEU A 178 9.92 -1.20 21.65
C LEU A 178 8.95 -1.85 20.67
N SER A 179 7.73 -2.11 21.14
CA SER A 179 6.60 -2.53 20.32
C SER A 179 5.62 -1.37 20.17
N HIS A 180 4.89 -1.31 19.06
CA HIS A 180 3.94 -0.23 18.78
C HIS A 180 2.91 -0.65 17.74
N TYR A 181 1.89 0.20 17.54
CA TYR A 181 0.85 -0.07 16.55
C TYR A 181 0.42 1.19 15.80
N GLN A 182 0.00 0.99 14.56
CA GLN A 182 -0.48 2.03 13.65
C GLN A 182 -1.82 1.64 13.06
N PHE A 183 -2.51 2.64 12.52
CA PHE A 183 -3.68 2.49 11.68
C PHE A 183 -3.39 2.98 10.26
N PHE A 184 -3.95 2.33 9.26
CA PHE A 184 -3.96 2.84 7.90
C PHE A 184 -5.21 2.39 7.15
N SER A 185 -5.72 3.25 6.26
CA SER A 185 -6.90 2.93 5.45
C SER A 185 -6.50 2.41 4.08
N ALA A 186 -7.07 1.29 3.65
CA ALA A 186 -6.86 0.71 2.33
C ALA A 186 -8.04 -0.20 1.93
N GLY A 187 -8.38 -0.27 0.64
CA GLY A 187 -9.44 -1.18 0.16
C GLY A 187 -10.81 -1.01 0.83
N GLY A 188 -11.12 0.17 1.40
CA GLY A 188 -12.35 0.40 2.18
C GLY A 188 -12.33 -0.12 3.63
N TYR A 189 -11.20 -0.65 4.09
CA TYR A 189 -10.98 -1.09 5.47
C TYR A 189 -10.01 -0.17 6.21
N GLU A 190 -10.16 -0.09 7.53
CA GLU A 190 -9.14 0.46 8.42
C GLU A 190 -8.34 -0.70 9.00
N PHE A 191 -7.06 -0.77 8.68
CA PHE A 191 -6.16 -1.83 9.14
C PHE A 191 -5.52 -1.47 10.47
N LEU A 192 -5.27 -2.50 11.28
CA LEU A 192 -4.32 -2.45 12.38
C LEU A 192 -2.98 -3.02 11.91
N HIS A 193 -1.91 -2.25 12.01
CA HIS A 193 -0.56 -2.79 11.95
C HIS A 193 0.00 -2.88 13.37
N LEU A 194 0.44 -4.08 13.78
CA LEU A 194 1.03 -4.33 15.10
C LEU A 194 2.49 -4.74 14.96
N ALA A 195 3.38 -3.85 15.38
CA ALA A 195 4.83 -4.01 15.29
C ALA A 195 5.37 -4.51 16.64
N LEU A 196 5.95 -5.71 16.66
CA LEU A 196 6.44 -6.40 17.84
C LEU A 196 7.96 -6.44 17.83
N GLU A 197 8.59 -6.14 18.96
CA GLU A 197 10.02 -6.28 19.13
C GLU A 197 10.50 -7.73 18.91
N TRP A 198 11.77 -7.89 18.51
CA TRP A 198 12.44 -9.19 18.46
C TRP A 198 12.17 -9.99 19.74
N GLU A 199 11.65 -11.21 19.60
CA GLU A 199 11.29 -12.12 20.69
C GLU A 199 10.54 -11.45 21.86
N ILE A 200 9.46 -10.75 21.54
CA ILE A 200 8.62 -9.99 22.48
C ILE A 200 8.57 -10.60 23.89
N PRO A 201 8.93 -9.85 24.95
CA PRO A 201 9.09 -10.41 26.28
C PRO A 201 7.78 -10.45 27.08
N GLY A 202 7.77 -11.35 28.06
CA GLY A 202 6.72 -11.46 29.08
C GLY A 202 5.61 -12.45 28.73
N SER A 203 4.46 -12.30 29.38
CA SER A 203 3.34 -13.23 29.26
C SER A 203 2.19 -12.60 28.49
N SER A 204 1.67 -13.30 27.48
CA SER A 204 0.43 -12.92 26.76
C SER A 204 -0.80 -12.69 27.67
N SER A 205 -0.77 -13.18 28.92
CA SER A 205 -1.85 -13.01 29.90
C SER A 205 -1.65 -11.83 30.86
N ASP A 206 -0.47 -11.20 30.85
CA ASP A 206 -0.12 -10.09 31.74
C ASP A 206 0.01 -8.81 30.92
N ALA A 207 -1.03 -7.96 31.00
CA ALA A 207 -1.18 -6.76 30.19
C ALA A 207 -0.10 -5.69 30.44
N ASP A 208 0.65 -5.81 31.53
CA ASP A 208 1.77 -4.94 31.89
C ASP A 208 3.09 -5.37 31.25
N THR A 209 3.13 -6.58 30.67
CA THR A 209 4.26 -7.02 29.84
C THR A 209 4.04 -6.65 28.37
N PRO A 210 5.10 -6.46 27.55
CA PRO A 210 4.95 -6.22 26.12
C PRO A 210 4.06 -7.26 25.43
N PHE A 211 4.23 -8.55 25.74
CA PHE A 211 3.45 -9.59 25.11
C PHE A 211 1.94 -9.54 25.46
N GLY A 212 1.61 -9.29 26.73
CA GLY A 212 0.21 -9.12 27.12
C GLY A 212 -0.39 -7.78 26.69
N TRP A 213 0.42 -6.73 26.59
CA TRP A 213 0.05 -5.46 25.96
C TRP A 213 -0.38 -5.71 24.51
N ALA A 214 0.41 -6.44 23.72
CA ALA A 214 0.10 -6.76 22.33
C ALA A 214 -1.23 -7.53 22.21
N ASN A 215 -1.42 -8.55 23.06
CA ASN A 215 -2.67 -9.31 23.11
C ASN A 215 -3.89 -8.44 23.48
N ARG A 216 -3.71 -7.46 24.38
CA ARG A 216 -4.76 -6.50 24.73
C ARG A 216 -5.11 -5.61 23.54
N ILE A 217 -4.13 -5.12 22.78
CA ILE A 217 -4.37 -4.31 21.58
C ILE A 217 -5.16 -5.10 20.54
N LEU A 218 -4.76 -6.35 20.25
CA LEU A 218 -5.53 -7.20 19.33
C LEU A 218 -6.98 -7.38 19.79
N ARG A 219 -7.21 -7.60 21.09
CA ARG A 219 -8.57 -7.72 21.66
C ARG A 219 -9.37 -6.42 21.57
N GLN A 220 -8.70 -5.28 21.74
CA GLN A 220 -9.32 -3.96 21.68
C GLN A 220 -9.79 -3.63 20.26
N TYR A 221 -9.00 -3.99 19.25
CA TYR A 221 -9.29 -3.73 17.83
C TYR A 221 -9.57 -5.03 17.08
N ARG A 222 -10.39 -5.89 17.68
CA ARG A 222 -10.65 -7.25 17.17
C ARG A 222 -11.37 -7.31 15.82
N ASP A 223 -11.99 -6.20 15.42
CA ASP A 223 -12.77 -6.11 14.19
C ASP A 223 -11.94 -5.46 13.05
N TYR A 224 -10.64 -5.20 13.27
CA TYR A 224 -9.75 -4.57 12.29
C TYR A 224 -8.88 -5.62 11.61
N PRO A 225 -8.85 -5.71 10.26
CA PRO A 225 -7.90 -6.54 9.54
C PRO A 225 -6.47 -6.22 10.01
N THR A 226 -5.75 -7.24 10.47
CA THR A 226 -4.49 -7.02 11.18
C THR A 226 -3.29 -7.68 10.49
N ILE A 227 -2.26 -6.87 10.26
CA ILE A 227 -0.91 -7.30 9.87
C ILE A 227 0.00 -7.19 11.09
N VAL A 228 0.72 -8.27 11.41
CA VAL A 228 1.71 -8.28 12.50
C VAL A 228 3.11 -8.34 11.92
N THR A 229 4.00 -7.46 12.38
CA THR A 229 5.43 -7.52 12.03
C THR A 229 6.25 -7.84 13.27
N THR A 230 7.17 -8.79 13.14
CA THR A 230 8.10 -9.21 14.20
C THR A 230 9.41 -9.66 13.56
N HIS A 231 10.49 -9.80 14.32
CA HIS A 231 11.80 -10.07 13.73
C HIS A 231 12.10 -11.57 13.50
N SER A 232 12.19 -12.37 14.58
CA SER A 232 12.51 -13.80 14.49
C SER A 232 11.25 -14.69 14.64
N TYR A 233 10.63 -15.04 13.51
CA TYR A 233 9.36 -15.76 13.50
C TYR A 233 9.32 -17.03 12.64
N LEU A 234 9.20 -16.89 11.32
CA LEU A 234 9.21 -17.97 10.34
C LEU A 234 10.62 -18.13 9.77
N LYS A 235 11.12 -19.37 9.72
CA LYS A 235 12.42 -19.67 9.11
C LYS A 235 12.26 -19.88 7.61
N ASP A 236 13.21 -19.37 6.83
CA ASP A 236 13.37 -19.64 5.39
C ASP A 236 13.63 -21.13 5.08
N SER A 237 14.16 -21.87 6.05
CA SER A 237 14.29 -23.34 6.03
C SER A 237 12.99 -24.10 6.31
N GLY A 238 11.90 -23.40 6.61
CA GLY A 238 10.59 -23.96 6.95
C GLY A 238 10.32 -24.08 8.44
N GLY A 239 9.08 -23.76 8.83
CA GLY A 239 8.56 -23.81 10.20
C GLY A 239 9.12 -22.74 11.13
N TYR A 240 8.57 -22.69 12.34
CA TYR A 240 8.91 -21.64 13.31
C TYR A 240 10.22 -21.86 14.04
N MET A 241 10.78 -20.76 14.53
CA MET A 241 11.74 -20.78 15.62
C MET A 241 11.08 -21.33 16.90
N LYS A 242 11.71 -22.34 17.52
CA LYS A 242 11.13 -23.09 18.66
C LYS A 242 11.74 -22.77 20.03
N SER A 243 12.84 -22.03 20.04
CA SER A 243 13.62 -21.61 21.22
C SER A 243 14.04 -20.17 21.04
N ILE A 244 14.31 -19.42 22.11
CA ILE A 244 14.87 -18.05 21.99
C ILE A 244 16.32 -18.09 21.47
N GLN A 245 16.80 -16.99 20.89
CA GLN A 245 18.17 -16.79 20.44
C GLN A 245 18.99 -16.05 21.51
N GLY A 246 20.02 -16.74 22.00
CA GLY A 246 21.12 -16.17 22.76
C GLY A 246 22.39 -16.95 22.44
N GLU A 247 23.57 -16.36 22.67
CA GLU A 247 24.80 -17.15 22.78
C GLU A 247 24.61 -18.20 23.89
N TRP A 248 24.46 -19.47 23.50
CA TRP A 248 24.28 -20.65 24.36
C TRP A 248 22.92 -20.75 25.08
N GLY A 249 22.08 -21.70 24.65
CA GLY A 249 21.04 -22.29 25.53
C GLY A 249 19.63 -22.38 24.96
N ASN A 250 19.09 -23.61 24.93
CA ASN A 250 17.69 -23.90 24.65
C ASN A 250 16.80 -23.36 25.78
N THR A 251 15.89 -22.42 25.50
CA THR A 251 14.59 -22.42 26.20
C THR A 251 13.66 -23.39 25.50
N THR A 252 13.28 -24.44 26.23
CA THR A 252 12.26 -25.40 25.85
C THR A 252 10.86 -24.85 26.09
N ILE A 253 9.90 -25.46 25.39
CA ILE A 253 8.46 -25.15 25.32
C ILE A 253 7.77 -25.01 26.70
N ASP A 254 8.41 -25.41 27.80
CA ASP A 254 7.88 -25.54 29.17
C ASP A 254 8.25 -24.41 30.13
N GLY A 255 9.06 -23.42 29.73
CA GLY A 255 9.22 -22.18 30.52
C GLY A 255 10.12 -22.29 31.76
N SER A 256 11.12 -23.18 31.78
CA SER A 256 12.22 -23.02 32.73
C SER A 256 13.23 -21.98 32.26
N SER A 257 13.66 -21.10 33.17
CA SER A 257 14.56 -19.96 32.95
C SER A 257 15.92 -20.36 32.37
N ASP A 258 16.37 -19.59 31.38
CA ASP A 258 17.77 -19.50 30.97
C ASP A 258 18.20 -18.03 30.96
N ASP A 259 19.46 -17.78 31.28
CA ASP A 259 20.04 -16.48 31.64
C ASP A 259 20.30 -15.56 30.42
N ASN A 260 19.70 -15.84 29.25
CA ASN A 260 20.01 -15.10 28.01
C ASN A 260 18.84 -14.46 27.22
N ARG A 261 17.60 -14.49 27.73
CA ARG A 261 16.50 -13.50 27.58
C ARG A 261 15.30 -14.16 28.29
N PRO A 262 15.31 -14.25 29.64
CA PRO A 262 14.51 -15.22 30.40
C PRO A 262 12.98 -15.15 30.21
N ASN A 263 12.48 -14.14 29.50
CA ASN A 263 11.07 -13.91 29.22
C ASN A 263 10.74 -13.72 27.73
N GLY A 264 11.68 -13.89 26.80
CA GLY A 264 11.42 -13.72 25.36
C GLY A 264 10.48 -14.80 24.82
N ASN A 265 9.74 -14.49 23.76
CA ASN A 265 8.83 -15.44 23.11
C ASN A 265 9.28 -15.71 21.67
N PRO A 266 9.74 -16.93 21.33
CA PRO A 266 10.14 -17.26 19.97
C PRO A 266 8.91 -17.37 19.07
N GLY A 267 9.12 -17.29 17.75
CA GLY A 267 8.05 -17.33 16.74
C GLY A 267 6.97 -18.39 16.99
N GLY A 268 7.36 -19.63 17.30
CA GLY A 268 6.40 -20.71 17.54
C GLY A 268 5.52 -20.51 18.79
N ARG A 269 6.00 -19.76 19.80
CA ARG A 269 5.18 -19.38 20.96
C ARG A 269 4.32 -18.17 20.63
N THR A 270 4.86 -17.18 19.92
CA THR A 270 4.11 -16.02 19.41
C THR A 270 2.93 -16.46 18.55
N TRP A 271 3.13 -17.41 17.63
CA TRP A 271 2.06 -18.07 16.89
C TRP A 271 0.97 -18.61 17.83
N ARG A 272 1.30 -19.56 18.71
CA ARG A 272 0.30 -20.25 19.55
C ARG A 272 -0.41 -19.35 20.55
N LYS A 273 0.25 -18.31 21.06
CA LYS A 273 -0.25 -17.50 22.18
C LYS A 273 -0.83 -16.15 21.77
N LEU A 274 -0.55 -15.70 20.55
CA LEU A 274 -1.01 -14.43 20.04
C LEU A 274 -1.70 -14.60 18.69
N ILE A 275 -1.02 -15.08 17.67
CA ILE A 275 -1.55 -15.10 16.29
C ILE A 275 -2.70 -16.10 16.15
N GLN A 276 -2.48 -17.35 16.54
CA GLN A 276 -3.43 -18.45 16.38
C GLN A 276 -4.76 -18.21 17.11
N SER A 277 -4.77 -17.40 18.17
CA SER A 277 -5.96 -17.12 18.99
C SER A 277 -6.68 -15.82 18.63
N ASN A 278 -6.18 -15.07 17.63
CA ASN A 278 -6.66 -13.75 17.26
C ASN A 278 -7.01 -13.75 15.77
N SER A 279 -8.29 -13.93 15.48
CA SER A 279 -8.83 -14.22 14.15
C SER A 279 -8.80 -13.05 13.16
N GLN A 280 -8.58 -11.85 13.64
CA GLN A 280 -8.37 -10.66 12.81
C GLN A 280 -6.96 -10.60 12.20
N VAL A 281 -6.00 -11.35 12.76
CA VAL A 281 -4.66 -11.46 12.19
C VAL A 281 -4.71 -12.39 10.99
N PHE A 282 -4.47 -11.84 9.80
CA PHE A 282 -4.41 -12.60 8.55
C PHE A 282 -3.01 -12.65 7.95
N MET A 283 -2.08 -11.83 8.46
CA MET A 283 -0.71 -11.77 7.92
C MET A 283 0.33 -11.54 9.01
N VAL A 284 1.47 -12.23 8.88
CA VAL A 284 2.67 -12.03 9.70
C VAL A 284 3.88 -11.82 8.79
N LEU A 285 4.65 -10.77 9.05
CA LEU A 285 5.86 -10.40 8.31
C LEU A 285 7.08 -10.51 9.24
N ASN A 286 8.18 -11.10 8.76
CA ASN A 286 9.42 -11.16 9.51
C ASN A 286 10.70 -11.17 8.65
N GLY A 287 11.83 -10.95 9.32
CA GLY A 287 13.18 -10.96 8.74
C GLY A 287 14.04 -12.06 9.36
N HIS A 288 15.28 -11.72 9.74
CA HIS A 288 16.20 -12.50 10.57
C HIS A 288 16.84 -13.76 9.92
N PHE A 289 16.12 -14.48 9.05
CA PHE A 289 16.53 -15.82 8.62
C PHE A 289 17.08 -15.87 7.20
N THR A 290 18.36 -16.23 7.08
CA THR A 290 19.12 -16.37 5.83
C THR A 290 19.72 -17.77 5.62
N ASN A 291 19.19 -18.81 6.28
CA ASN A 291 19.75 -20.17 6.18
C ASN A 291 19.70 -20.79 4.76
N ARG A 292 18.92 -20.21 3.84
CA ARG A 292 18.86 -20.50 2.41
C ARG A 292 19.20 -19.24 1.62
N ASP A 293 18.19 -18.59 1.05
CA ASP A 293 18.26 -17.37 0.26
C ASP A 293 17.60 -16.20 0.99
N GLY A 294 17.00 -16.43 2.16
CA GLY A 294 16.33 -15.38 2.92
C GLY A 294 14.86 -15.16 2.57
N GLU A 295 14.28 -16.04 1.75
CA GLU A 295 12.88 -15.95 1.35
C GLU A 295 12.13 -17.24 1.68
N ALA A 296 10.95 -17.09 2.28
CA ALA A 296 9.96 -18.16 2.33
C ALA A 296 8.60 -17.60 2.68
N HIS A 297 7.58 -18.41 2.41
CA HIS A 297 6.24 -18.16 2.87
C HIS A 297 5.55 -19.46 3.26
N GLN A 298 4.54 -19.37 4.12
CA GLN A 298 3.62 -20.46 4.39
C GLN A 298 2.22 -19.94 4.69
N VAL A 299 1.23 -20.83 4.62
CA VAL A 299 -0.14 -20.58 5.06
C VAL A 299 -0.45 -21.50 6.23
N SER A 300 -0.87 -20.91 7.34
CA SER A 300 -1.29 -21.63 8.54
C SER A 300 -2.77 -21.38 8.85
N GLU A 301 -3.38 -22.25 9.65
CA GLU A 301 -4.76 -22.14 10.07
C GLU A 301 -4.83 -21.72 11.56
N ASN A 302 -5.57 -20.66 11.86
CA ASN A 302 -5.80 -20.22 13.24
C ASN A 302 -6.88 -21.09 13.94
N ASN A 303 -7.20 -20.78 15.20
CA ASN A 303 -8.17 -21.58 15.98
C ASN A 303 -9.61 -21.56 15.43
N ASP A 304 -9.95 -20.59 14.57
CA ASP A 304 -11.27 -20.44 13.97
C ASP A 304 -11.33 -21.07 12.57
N GLY A 305 -10.31 -21.84 12.15
CA GLY A 305 -10.28 -22.50 10.85
C GLY A 305 -9.87 -21.57 9.71
N LEU A 306 -9.30 -20.42 10.03
CA LEU A 306 -9.11 -19.31 9.13
C LEU A 306 -7.62 -19.14 8.76
N ALA A 307 -7.35 -18.85 7.48
CA ALA A 307 -5.98 -18.73 6.97
C ALA A 307 -5.21 -17.53 7.57
N VAL A 308 -3.91 -17.73 7.77
CA VAL A 308 -2.90 -16.72 8.12
C VAL A 308 -1.69 -16.88 7.20
N TYR A 309 -1.35 -15.81 6.50
CA TYR A 309 -0.24 -15.74 5.56
C TYR A 309 1.04 -15.28 6.27
N GLU A 310 2.08 -16.10 6.24
CA GLU A 310 3.31 -15.86 6.99
C GLU A 310 4.47 -15.76 6.01
N ILE A 311 5.18 -14.63 6.00
CA ILE A 311 6.18 -14.30 4.99
C ILE A 311 7.47 -13.88 5.70
N VAL A 312 8.59 -14.50 5.30
CA VAL A 312 9.95 -14.09 5.70
C VAL A 312 10.69 -13.52 4.49
N ALA A 313 11.32 -12.36 4.69
CA ALA A 313 12.17 -11.70 3.70
C ALA A 313 13.37 -11.03 4.41
N ASP A 314 14.55 -11.62 4.23
CA ASP A 314 15.82 -11.10 4.77
C ASP A 314 16.93 -11.30 3.73
N TYR A 315 17.43 -10.20 3.18
CA TYR A 315 18.43 -10.25 2.11
C TYR A 315 19.85 -9.94 2.59
N GLN A 316 20.08 -9.83 3.90
CA GLN A 316 21.33 -9.31 4.46
C GLN A 316 22.58 -10.09 4.01
N ASP A 317 22.45 -11.40 3.78
CA ASP A 317 23.56 -12.28 3.36
C ASP A 317 23.75 -12.34 1.83
N ARG A 318 22.87 -11.69 1.07
CA ARG A 318 23.01 -11.57 -0.39
C ARG A 318 24.04 -10.49 -0.73
N SER A 319 24.35 -10.37 -2.02
CA SER A 319 25.34 -9.41 -2.54
C SER A 319 25.10 -8.00 -1.99
N ARG A 320 26.17 -7.38 -1.48
CA ARG A 320 26.18 -5.99 -0.97
C ARG A 320 25.13 -5.70 0.11
N GLY A 321 24.79 -6.70 0.92
CA GLY A 321 23.78 -6.56 1.98
C GLY A 321 22.35 -6.71 1.48
N GLY A 322 22.15 -7.24 0.27
CA GLY A 322 20.81 -7.44 -0.31
C GLY A 322 20.48 -6.54 -1.48
N ASP A 323 21.42 -5.79 -2.06
CA ASP A 323 21.22 -5.04 -3.31
C ASP A 323 19.95 -4.15 -3.37
N GLY A 324 19.45 -3.68 -2.23
CA GLY A 324 18.22 -2.88 -2.15
C GLY A 324 16.93 -3.66 -2.40
N TRP A 325 16.95 -5.00 -2.35
CA TRP A 325 15.76 -5.85 -2.47
C TRP A 325 14.74 -5.54 -1.35
N MET A 326 13.46 -5.45 -1.70
CA MET A 326 12.34 -5.28 -0.78
C MET A 326 11.11 -6.04 -1.30
N ARG A 327 10.12 -6.30 -0.45
CA ARG A 327 8.85 -6.90 -0.90
C ARG A 327 7.79 -5.85 -1.14
N LEU A 328 7.02 -6.05 -2.21
CA LEU A 328 5.79 -5.33 -2.48
C LEU A 328 4.62 -6.30 -2.36
N LEU A 329 3.72 -6.03 -1.42
CA LEU A 329 2.49 -6.79 -1.21
C LEU A 329 1.34 -5.96 -1.79
N THR A 330 0.96 -6.26 -3.02
CA THR A 330 -0.11 -5.54 -3.73
C THR A 330 -1.41 -6.32 -3.62
N PHE A 331 -2.40 -5.68 -3.01
CA PHE A 331 -3.75 -6.19 -2.84
C PHE A 331 -4.59 -5.73 -4.02
N HIS A 332 -5.17 -6.68 -4.74
CA HIS A 332 -6.04 -6.48 -5.89
C HIS A 332 -7.47 -6.90 -5.50
N PRO A 333 -8.34 -5.95 -5.15
CA PRO A 333 -9.73 -6.26 -4.86
C PRO A 333 -10.41 -7.00 -6.02
N GLY A 334 -11.05 -8.14 -5.74
CA GLY A 334 -11.69 -9.00 -6.74
C GLY A 334 -10.76 -9.64 -7.79
N GLY A 335 -9.44 -9.55 -7.61
CA GLY A 335 -8.43 -10.03 -8.58
C GLY A 335 -8.04 -11.50 -8.44
N GLY A 336 -8.63 -12.21 -7.48
CA GLY A 336 -8.34 -13.60 -7.12
C GLY A 336 -9.29 -14.61 -7.76
N SER A 337 -9.07 -15.88 -7.41
CA SER A 337 -9.92 -16.97 -7.89
C SER A 337 -11.33 -16.84 -7.30
N GLY A 338 -12.36 -16.95 -8.15
CA GLY A 338 -13.75 -16.93 -7.67
C GLY A 338 -14.30 -15.55 -7.28
N GLY A 339 -13.53 -14.48 -7.49
CA GLY A 339 -13.91 -13.11 -7.10
C GLY A 339 -13.30 -12.66 -5.77
N ASP A 340 -12.49 -13.51 -5.13
CA ASP A 340 -11.72 -13.16 -3.93
C ASP A 340 -10.71 -12.03 -4.22
N ASP A 341 -10.21 -11.38 -3.17
CA ASP A 341 -9.13 -10.41 -3.32
C ASP A 341 -7.79 -11.12 -3.46
N ARG A 342 -6.96 -10.67 -4.40
CA ARG A 342 -5.63 -11.26 -4.61
C ARG A 342 -4.56 -10.43 -3.94
N ILE A 343 -3.77 -11.07 -3.08
CA ILE A 343 -2.57 -10.51 -2.48
C ILE A 343 -1.37 -10.99 -3.30
N LEU A 344 -0.87 -10.16 -4.21
CA LEU A 344 0.31 -10.42 -5.02
C LEU A 344 1.57 -9.99 -4.25
N VAL A 345 2.52 -10.89 -4.07
CA VAL A 345 3.81 -10.64 -3.43
C VAL A 345 4.91 -10.66 -4.48
N ARG A 346 5.70 -9.58 -4.57
CA ARG A 346 6.84 -9.49 -5.50
C ARG A 346 8.09 -8.95 -4.81
N THR A 347 9.25 -9.51 -5.13
CA THR A 347 10.56 -8.99 -4.71
C THR A 347 11.11 -8.03 -5.75
N TYR A 348 11.40 -6.79 -5.33
CA TYR A 348 11.86 -5.71 -6.19
C TYR A 348 13.07 -5.01 -5.59
N SER A 349 14.07 -4.68 -6.43
CA SER A 349 15.20 -3.84 -6.04
C SER A 349 15.15 -2.54 -6.83
N PRO A 350 14.96 -1.39 -6.17
CA PRO A 350 15.10 -0.08 -6.80
C PRO A 350 16.51 0.17 -7.32
N SER A 351 17.54 -0.25 -6.59
CA SER A 351 18.95 -0.06 -6.98
C SER A 351 19.32 -0.83 -8.24
N LEU A 352 18.67 -1.97 -8.50
CA LEU A 352 18.86 -2.77 -9.70
C LEU A 352 17.79 -2.52 -10.77
N GLY A 353 16.71 -1.82 -10.41
CA GLY A 353 15.57 -1.54 -11.29
C GLY A 353 14.88 -2.79 -11.83
N ARG A 354 14.79 -3.87 -11.04
CA ARG A 354 14.24 -5.16 -11.51
C ARG A 354 13.53 -5.95 -10.43
N PHE A 355 12.68 -6.87 -10.85
CA PHE A 355 12.03 -7.88 -10.02
C PHE A 355 12.79 -9.21 -10.04
N GLU A 356 12.71 -9.96 -8.96
CA GLU A 356 12.97 -11.41 -8.97
C GLU A 356 11.66 -12.16 -9.25
N THR A 357 11.77 -13.32 -9.91
CA THR A 357 10.62 -14.02 -10.52
C THR A 357 10.59 -15.51 -10.22
N ASP A 358 11.46 -16.00 -9.32
CA ASP A 358 11.35 -17.36 -8.80
C ASP A 358 10.13 -17.48 -7.86
N SER A 359 9.83 -18.73 -7.48
CA SER A 359 8.60 -19.08 -6.77
C SER A 359 8.48 -18.47 -5.36
N ASP A 360 9.61 -18.13 -4.78
CA ASP A 360 9.74 -17.49 -3.46
C ASP A 360 9.81 -15.97 -3.59
N SER A 361 10.19 -15.41 -4.75
CA SER A 361 10.16 -13.98 -5.03
C SER A 361 8.83 -13.46 -5.57
N GLU A 362 8.09 -14.26 -6.34
CA GLU A 362 6.82 -13.88 -6.96
C GLU A 362 5.74 -14.95 -6.75
N PHE A 363 4.76 -14.65 -5.90
CA PHE A 363 3.66 -15.55 -5.57
C PHE A 363 2.41 -14.76 -5.15
N SER A 364 1.30 -15.45 -4.89
CA SER A 364 0.09 -14.78 -4.40
C SER A 364 -0.74 -15.64 -3.47
N PHE A 365 -1.57 -14.96 -2.67
CA PHE A 365 -2.66 -15.55 -1.91
C PHE A 365 -3.99 -14.97 -2.39
N ASP A 366 -5.06 -15.73 -2.24
CA ASP A 366 -6.42 -15.26 -2.45
C ASP A 366 -7.12 -15.21 -1.07
N LEU A 367 -7.80 -14.11 -0.77
CA LEU A 367 -8.54 -13.91 0.47
C LEU A 367 -9.83 -13.14 0.17
N ASP A 368 -10.97 -13.72 0.51
CA ASP A 368 -12.23 -12.98 0.55
C ASP A 368 -12.23 -12.06 1.79
N PHE A 369 -11.94 -10.76 1.61
CA PHE A 369 -11.97 -9.82 2.74
C PHE A 369 -13.39 -9.59 3.25
N VAL A 370 -14.42 -9.71 2.41
CA VAL A 370 -15.81 -9.48 2.82
C VAL A 370 -16.27 -10.62 3.72
N ASP A 371 -16.04 -11.87 3.33
CA ASP A 371 -16.33 -13.04 4.18
C ASP A 371 -15.53 -12.98 5.48
N ARG A 372 -14.25 -12.57 5.41
CA ARG A 372 -13.38 -12.56 6.58
C ARG A 372 -13.64 -11.41 7.55
N PHE A 373 -13.84 -10.19 7.06
CA PHE A 373 -13.85 -8.98 7.89
C PHE A 373 -15.18 -8.22 7.83
N GLY A 374 -16.16 -8.76 7.10
CA GLY A 374 -17.40 -8.07 6.80
C GLY A 374 -17.22 -7.03 5.70
N GLU A 375 -18.32 -6.41 5.34
CA GLU A 375 -18.34 -5.39 4.30
C GLU A 375 -17.47 -4.16 4.65
N PRO A 376 -16.82 -3.51 3.65
CA PRO A 376 -16.01 -2.32 3.87
C PRO A 376 -16.83 -1.19 4.53
N SER A 377 -16.20 -0.38 5.38
CA SER A 377 -16.91 0.68 6.09
C SER A 377 -17.35 1.81 5.17
N GLY A 378 -18.56 1.69 4.61
CA GLY A 378 -19.09 2.59 3.60
C GLY A 378 -20.00 1.92 2.57
N SER A 379 -20.12 0.59 2.55
CA SER A 379 -21.19 -0.07 1.81
C SER A 379 -22.53 0.18 2.53
N VAL A 380 -23.31 1.11 1.99
CA VAL A 380 -24.74 1.11 2.25
C VAL A 380 -25.30 -0.01 1.39
N GLU A 381 -25.66 -1.12 2.01
CA GLU A 381 -26.56 -2.10 1.41
C GLU A 381 -27.82 -1.33 0.99
N PRO A 382 -28.28 -1.35 -0.28
CA PRO A 382 -29.55 -0.74 -0.62
C PRO A 382 -30.61 -1.42 0.24
N GLU A 383 -31.32 -0.63 1.07
CA GLU A 383 -32.41 -1.16 1.88
C GLU A 383 -33.36 -1.94 0.95
N PRO A 384 -33.81 -3.15 1.32
CA PRO A 384 -34.78 -3.86 0.51
C PRO A 384 -36.00 -2.97 0.35
N GLU A 385 -36.37 -2.67 -0.90
CA GLU A 385 -37.55 -1.87 -1.20
C GLU A 385 -38.74 -2.42 -0.41
N PRO A 386 -39.50 -1.57 0.30
CA PRO A 386 -40.66 -2.03 1.04
C PRO A 386 -41.64 -2.69 0.05
N GLU A 387 -42.08 -3.92 0.36
CA GLU A 387 -43.10 -4.60 -0.44
C GLU A 387 -44.30 -3.67 -0.66
N PRO A 388 -44.79 -3.51 -1.90
CA PRO A 388 -45.87 -2.58 -2.18
C PRO A 388 -47.14 -3.02 -1.45
N GLU A 389 -47.72 -2.10 -0.66
CA GLU A 389 -49.06 -2.28 -0.11
C GLU A 389 -50.09 -2.43 -1.25
N PRO A 390 -51.12 -3.28 -1.10
CA PRO A 390 -52.11 -3.48 -2.16
C PRO A 390 -52.91 -2.19 -2.41
N GLU A 391 -52.82 -1.68 -3.64
CA GLU A 391 -53.51 -0.47 -4.07
C GLU A 391 -55.05 -0.59 -3.95
N PRO A 392 -55.74 0.45 -3.43
CA PRO A 392 -57.20 0.54 -3.56
C PRO A 392 -57.60 0.96 -4.99
N GLU A 393 -58.72 0.40 -5.47
CA GLU A 393 -59.27 0.67 -6.82
C GLU A 393 -59.47 2.17 -7.09
N PRO A 394 -59.17 2.66 -8.31
CA PRO A 394 -59.14 4.10 -8.60
C PRO A 394 -60.54 4.71 -8.76
N GLU A 395 -60.77 5.85 -8.11
CA GLU A 395 -61.84 6.80 -8.43
C GLU A 395 -61.43 7.67 -9.64
N PRO A 396 -62.39 8.19 -10.44
CA PRO A 396 -62.07 8.90 -11.68
C PRO A 396 -61.45 10.28 -11.42
N GLU A 397 -60.29 10.52 -12.02
CA GLU A 397 -59.50 11.75 -11.88
C GLU A 397 -60.09 12.96 -12.64
N PRO A 398 -59.98 14.19 -12.07
CA PRO A 398 -60.17 15.44 -12.80
C PRO A 398 -58.94 15.82 -13.63
N GLU A 399 -59.14 16.65 -14.66
CA GLU A 399 -58.13 17.07 -15.65
C GLU A 399 -56.84 17.65 -15.01
N PRO A 400 -55.64 17.34 -15.57
CA PRO A 400 -54.37 17.72 -14.96
C PRO A 400 -54.03 19.20 -15.19
N GLU A 401 -53.54 19.85 -14.14
CA GLU A 401 -52.71 21.04 -14.23
C GLU A 401 -51.30 20.66 -14.74
N PRO A 402 -50.58 21.54 -15.44
CA PRO A 402 -49.29 21.19 -16.03
C PRO A 402 -48.23 21.01 -14.94
N GLU A 403 -47.64 19.81 -14.90
CA GLU A 403 -46.44 19.50 -14.13
C GLU A 403 -45.21 20.24 -14.70
N PRO A 404 -44.24 20.61 -13.86
CA PRO A 404 -42.95 21.10 -14.33
C PRO A 404 -42.21 19.98 -15.09
N GLU A 405 -41.69 20.31 -16.27
CA GLU A 405 -40.96 19.38 -17.14
C GLU A 405 -39.77 18.73 -16.41
N PRO A 406 -39.50 17.43 -16.62
CA PRO A 406 -38.25 16.81 -16.21
C PRO A 406 -37.08 17.46 -16.95
N ASN A 407 -35.98 17.68 -16.24
CA ASN A 407 -34.75 18.20 -16.81
C ASN A 407 -34.18 17.15 -17.80
N PRO A 408 -33.93 17.47 -19.07
CA PRO A 408 -33.57 16.49 -20.10
C PRO A 408 -32.08 16.09 -20.14
N ASP A 409 -31.30 16.35 -19.09
CA ASP A 409 -29.83 16.27 -19.16
C ASP A 409 -29.17 15.05 -18.48
N ASP A 410 -29.93 14.11 -17.89
CA ASP A 410 -29.36 12.87 -17.32
C ASP A 410 -29.61 11.66 -18.25
N GLU A 411 -29.04 11.67 -19.46
CA GLU A 411 -28.97 10.46 -20.29
C GLU A 411 -27.66 9.71 -20.05
N ALA A 412 -27.71 8.78 -19.09
CA ALA A 412 -26.69 7.75 -18.96
C ALA A 412 -26.57 6.96 -20.28
N GLY A 413 -25.35 6.75 -20.76
CA GLY A 413 -25.10 6.16 -22.07
C GLY A 413 -23.74 5.51 -22.23
N THR A 414 -23.60 4.70 -23.29
CA THR A 414 -22.33 4.11 -23.71
C THR A 414 -22.09 4.40 -25.20
N VAL A 415 -20.91 4.90 -25.53
CA VAL A 415 -20.48 5.23 -26.89
C VAL A 415 -19.18 4.50 -27.21
N THR A 416 -19.04 4.03 -28.46
CA THR A 416 -17.82 3.37 -28.95
C THR A 416 -17.25 4.09 -30.16
N PHE A 417 -15.96 4.40 -30.11
CA PHE A 417 -15.18 5.03 -31.17
C PHE A 417 -14.18 4.04 -31.76
N GLN A 418 -14.26 3.81 -33.06
CA GLN A 418 -13.33 2.96 -33.80
C GLN A 418 -13.37 3.33 -35.28
N SER A 419 -12.20 3.52 -35.92
CA SER A 419 -12.16 3.86 -37.34
C SER A 419 -12.89 2.83 -38.21
N GLY A 420 -13.80 3.32 -39.05
CA GLY A 420 -14.62 2.50 -39.96
C GLY A 420 -15.88 1.90 -39.32
N ARG A 421 -16.09 2.07 -38.02
CA ARG A 421 -17.30 1.61 -37.31
C ARG A 421 -18.31 2.74 -37.20
N ASP A 422 -19.56 2.47 -37.56
CA ASP A 422 -20.69 3.40 -37.43
C ASP A 422 -20.43 4.81 -38.03
N GLY A 423 -19.55 4.90 -39.02
CA GLY A 423 -19.16 6.14 -39.69
C GLY A 423 -18.07 6.95 -38.98
N TYR A 424 -17.52 6.47 -37.85
CA TYR A 424 -16.43 7.13 -37.14
C TYR A 424 -15.10 6.98 -37.90
N SER A 425 -14.36 8.09 -38.02
CA SER A 425 -13.06 8.15 -38.71
C SER A 425 -12.06 9.06 -37.98
N GLY A 426 -12.27 9.26 -36.67
CA GLY A 426 -11.48 10.19 -35.87
C GLY A 426 -10.24 9.59 -35.21
N THR A 427 -9.92 8.32 -35.46
CA THR A 427 -8.69 7.73 -34.90
C THR A 427 -7.50 8.27 -35.69
N VAL A 428 -6.53 8.84 -34.98
CA VAL A 428 -5.27 9.32 -35.52
C VAL A 428 -4.16 8.62 -34.75
N ASP A 429 -3.21 8.01 -35.45
CA ASP A 429 -2.07 7.35 -34.82
C ASP A 429 -0.80 7.38 -35.70
N THR A 430 0.35 7.18 -35.06
CA THR A 430 1.67 7.08 -35.70
C THR A 430 2.67 6.49 -34.72
N TYR A 431 3.87 6.14 -35.18
CA TYR A 431 5.00 5.83 -34.32
C TYR A 431 6.26 6.61 -34.71
N LEU A 432 7.02 7.00 -33.70
CA LEU A 432 8.23 7.80 -33.80
C LEU A 432 9.41 6.88 -33.52
N GLN A 433 10.38 6.82 -34.42
CA GLN A 433 11.51 5.92 -34.31
C GLN A 433 12.82 6.71 -34.33
N GLU A 434 13.60 6.60 -33.26
CA GLU A 434 14.89 7.30 -33.13
C GLU A 434 15.91 6.86 -34.18
N ALA A 435 15.91 5.58 -34.56
CA ALA A 435 16.81 5.05 -35.60
C ALA A 435 16.50 5.58 -37.01
N GLU A 436 15.27 6.01 -37.27
CA GLU A 436 14.80 6.55 -38.55
C GLU A 436 14.05 7.87 -38.32
N PRO A 437 14.74 8.93 -37.84
CA PRO A 437 14.10 10.03 -37.13
C PRO A 437 13.26 10.98 -37.99
N THR A 438 13.35 10.82 -39.32
CA THR A 438 12.59 11.59 -40.32
C THR A 438 11.52 10.76 -41.02
N ALA A 439 11.32 9.50 -40.62
CA ALA A 439 10.30 8.64 -41.20
C ALA A 439 8.89 9.07 -40.77
N ASP A 440 8.00 9.20 -41.75
CA ASP A 440 6.56 9.36 -41.55
C ASP A 440 5.91 7.97 -41.54
N ASN A 441 5.33 7.62 -40.39
CA ASN A 441 4.74 6.32 -40.13
C ASN A 441 3.22 6.35 -39.96
N GLY A 442 2.56 7.48 -40.27
CA GLY A 442 1.11 7.65 -40.08
C GLY A 442 0.22 6.78 -40.98
N SER A 443 0.81 5.97 -41.87
CA SER A 443 0.09 5.00 -42.72
C SER A 443 0.46 3.54 -42.43
N ALA A 444 1.26 3.30 -41.39
CA ALA A 444 1.65 1.95 -41.00
C ALA A 444 0.43 1.17 -40.48
N GLY A 445 0.28 -0.09 -40.88
CA GLY A 445 -0.81 -0.96 -40.40
C GLY A 445 -0.59 -1.55 -38.99
N VAL A 446 0.61 -1.36 -38.45
CA VAL A 446 1.06 -1.84 -37.14
C VAL A 446 1.94 -0.74 -36.54
N LEU A 447 1.68 -0.40 -35.28
CA LEU A 447 2.52 0.49 -34.48
C LEU A 447 3.48 -0.34 -33.63
N ASN A 448 4.67 0.20 -33.39
CA ASN A 448 5.70 -0.41 -32.57
C ASN A 448 6.01 0.50 -31.36
N VAL A 449 6.34 -0.14 -30.24
CA VAL A 449 6.79 0.52 -29.01
C VAL A 449 7.95 -0.29 -28.43
N ASP A 450 9.17 0.25 -28.44
CA ASP A 450 10.39 -0.48 -28.03
C ASP A 450 11.44 0.48 -27.45
N ARG A 451 12.24 0.03 -26.46
CA ARG A 451 13.42 0.76 -25.96
C ARG A 451 14.70 0.47 -26.74
N SER A 452 14.67 -0.44 -27.71
CA SER A 452 15.85 -0.80 -28.48
C SER A 452 15.49 -1.40 -29.83
N ASP A 453 15.03 -0.59 -30.78
CA ASP A 453 14.80 -1.00 -32.16
C ASP A 453 15.60 -0.16 -33.17
N PRO A 454 16.54 -0.76 -33.94
CA PRO A 454 16.82 -2.20 -34.06
C PRO A 454 17.39 -2.86 -32.80
N ARG A 455 17.06 -4.14 -32.60
CA ARG A 455 17.49 -4.92 -31.43
C ARG A 455 18.96 -4.72 -31.06
N GLY A 456 19.21 -4.20 -29.87
CA GLY A 456 20.53 -3.95 -29.30
C GLY A 456 21.15 -2.57 -29.62
N SER A 457 20.47 -1.70 -30.36
CA SER A 457 20.95 -0.33 -30.61
C SER A 457 20.79 0.60 -29.41
N GLY A 458 19.74 0.39 -28.60
CA GLY A 458 19.31 1.32 -27.56
C GLY A 458 18.46 2.49 -28.08
N ASP A 459 18.15 2.51 -29.38
CA ASP A 459 17.28 3.52 -30.00
C ASP A 459 15.81 3.24 -29.63
N VAL A 460 15.06 4.28 -29.33
CA VAL A 460 13.69 4.19 -28.81
C VAL A 460 12.65 4.33 -29.93
N VAL A 461 11.54 3.59 -29.80
CA VAL A 461 10.31 3.74 -30.57
C VAL A 461 9.15 4.06 -29.64
N GLN A 462 8.39 5.09 -29.99
CA GLN A 462 7.22 5.57 -29.27
C GLN A 462 6.00 5.53 -30.19
N ALA A 463 4.82 5.19 -29.68
CA ALA A 463 3.59 5.31 -30.46
C ALA A 463 2.69 6.43 -29.92
N LEU A 464 1.91 7.05 -30.80
CA LEU A 464 0.92 8.07 -30.46
C LEU A 464 -0.44 7.61 -30.96
N VAL A 465 -1.47 7.70 -30.11
CA VAL A 465 -2.86 7.35 -30.50
C VAL A 465 -3.82 8.39 -29.92
N ARG A 466 -4.74 8.90 -30.75
CA ARG A 466 -5.79 9.84 -30.36
C ARG A 466 -7.11 9.49 -31.05
N PHE A 467 -8.21 9.78 -30.36
CA PHE A 467 -9.57 9.72 -30.91
C PHE A 467 -10.13 11.14 -30.97
N ASP A 468 -10.28 11.69 -32.17
CA ASP A 468 -10.83 13.02 -32.40
C ASP A 468 -12.36 13.02 -32.28
N SER A 469 -12.91 14.18 -31.91
CA SER A 469 -14.35 14.43 -31.84
C SER A 469 -15.12 13.47 -30.93
N ILE A 470 -14.54 13.07 -29.80
CA ILE A 470 -15.20 12.18 -28.83
C ILE A 470 -16.12 12.91 -27.84
N VAL A 471 -15.92 14.21 -27.63
CA VAL A 471 -16.77 15.06 -26.76
C VAL A 471 -17.53 16.07 -27.62
N GLY A 472 -18.82 16.23 -27.38
CA GLY A 472 -19.66 17.21 -28.07
C GLY A 472 -21.15 16.92 -27.91
N SER A 473 -21.99 17.69 -28.61
CA SER A 473 -23.45 17.58 -28.56
C SER A 473 -24.06 16.74 -29.69
N SER A 474 -23.24 16.11 -30.53
CA SER A 474 -23.74 15.26 -31.62
C SER A 474 -24.04 13.85 -31.12
N SER A 475 -25.00 13.19 -31.76
CA SER A 475 -25.28 11.75 -31.52
C SER A 475 -24.00 10.93 -31.74
N GLY A 476 -23.65 10.08 -30.76
CA GLY A 476 -22.43 9.28 -30.80
C GLY A 476 -21.18 10.01 -30.29
N GLN A 477 -21.35 11.14 -29.59
CA GLN A 477 -20.30 11.78 -28.78
C GLN A 477 -20.70 11.71 -27.30
N VAL A 478 -19.71 11.86 -26.42
CA VAL A 478 -19.93 12.04 -24.99
C VAL A 478 -20.32 13.51 -24.75
N PRO A 479 -21.44 13.80 -24.04
CA PRO A 479 -21.80 15.17 -23.70
C PRO A 479 -20.71 15.86 -22.87
N SER A 480 -20.47 17.15 -23.13
CA SER A 480 -19.52 17.92 -22.32
C SER A 480 -20.05 18.10 -20.90
N GLY A 481 -19.19 17.88 -19.90
CA GLY A 481 -19.55 17.91 -18.49
C GLY A 481 -20.25 16.65 -17.96
N ALA A 482 -20.45 15.62 -18.79
CA ALA A 482 -20.95 14.33 -18.32
C ALA A 482 -19.98 13.66 -17.34
N THR A 483 -20.51 12.84 -16.44
CA THR A 483 -19.68 12.04 -15.53
C THR A 483 -19.32 10.74 -16.24
N VAL A 484 -18.05 10.58 -16.61
CA VAL A 484 -17.53 9.34 -17.21
C VAL A 484 -17.41 8.28 -16.13
N THR A 485 -18.24 7.25 -16.21
CA THR A 485 -18.23 6.11 -15.27
C THR A 485 -17.15 5.08 -15.63
N SER A 486 -16.86 4.92 -16.92
CA SER A 486 -15.73 4.12 -17.41
C SER A 486 -15.30 4.54 -18.82
N ALA A 487 -14.01 4.48 -19.11
CA ALA A 487 -13.49 4.51 -20.47
C ALA A 487 -12.40 3.46 -20.68
N THR A 488 -12.59 2.57 -21.66
CA THR A 488 -11.65 1.49 -21.97
C THR A 488 -11.13 1.64 -23.39
N LEU A 489 -9.80 1.75 -23.51
CA LEU A 489 -9.07 1.64 -24.77
C LEU A 489 -8.71 0.18 -25.01
N THR A 490 -9.24 -0.40 -26.09
CA THR A 490 -8.98 -1.76 -26.52
C THR A 490 -8.00 -1.75 -27.69
N ILE A 491 -6.86 -2.42 -27.51
CA ILE A 491 -5.77 -2.52 -28.48
C ILE A 491 -5.59 -3.98 -28.90
N GLN A 492 -5.44 -4.22 -30.21
CA GLN A 492 -5.15 -5.54 -30.74
C GLN A 492 -3.64 -5.75 -30.91
N THR A 493 -3.04 -6.51 -30.01
CA THR A 493 -1.63 -6.89 -30.04
C THR A 493 -1.36 -7.89 -31.16
N THR A 494 -0.39 -7.57 -32.01
CA THR A 494 0.08 -8.40 -33.13
C THR A 494 1.44 -9.05 -32.85
N GLY A 495 2.24 -8.48 -31.94
CA GLY A 495 3.48 -9.06 -31.42
C GLY A 495 3.58 -8.81 -29.92
N GLU A 496 3.79 -9.87 -29.13
CA GLU A 496 3.90 -9.74 -27.68
C GLU A 496 5.18 -9.00 -27.26
N GLY A 497 5.13 -8.28 -26.14
CA GLY A 497 6.26 -7.49 -25.66
C GLY A 497 6.03 -6.90 -24.27
N HIS A 498 6.97 -6.09 -23.79
CA HIS A 498 6.89 -5.49 -22.44
C HIS A 498 5.85 -4.37 -22.31
N GLY A 499 5.16 -4.02 -23.39
CA GLY A 499 4.08 -3.04 -23.39
C GLY A 499 4.54 -1.60 -23.22
N ALA A 500 3.61 -0.75 -22.78
CA ALA A 500 3.82 0.69 -22.66
C ALA A 500 3.21 1.28 -21.38
N SER A 501 3.79 2.41 -20.98
CA SER A 501 3.15 3.38 -20.10
C SER A 501 2.49 4.46 -20.95
N LEU A 502 1.21 4.72 -20.73
CA LEU A 502 0.42 5.70 -21.49
C LEU A 502 0.45 7.03 -20.77
N TYR A 503 1.01 8.05 -21.42
CA TYR A 503 1.04 9.43 -20.91
C TYR A 503 0.14 10.29 -21.77
N ARG A 504 -0.81 11.00 -21.17
CA ARG A 504 -1.65 11.95 -21.90
C ARG A 504 -0.79 13.08 -22.48
N MET A 505 -1.00 13.34 -23.77
CA MET A 505 -0.32 14.40 -24.49
C MET A 505 -0.80 15.77 -24.05
N ARG A 506 0.12 16.73 -23.98
CA ARG A 506 -0.12 18.14 -23.64
C ARG A 506 0.08 19.06 -24.84
N THR A 507 0.77 18.58 -25.86
CA THR A 507 1.04 19.30 -27.10
C THR A 507 0.32 18.61 -28.25
N ALA A 508 -0.20 19.42 -29.19
CA ALA A 508 -0.80 18.91 -30.42
C ALA A 508 0.24 18.20 -31.31
N TRP A 509 -0.21 17.20 -32.04
CA TRP A 509 0.57 16.43 -33.01
C TRP A 509 -0.35 15.92 -34.14
N SER A 510 0.28 15.50 -35.24
CA SER A 510 -0.31 14.92 -36.45
C SER A 510 0.27 13.53 -36.73
N ASP A 511 -0.46 12.70 -37.45
CA ASP A 511 -0.01 11.37 -37.92
C ASP A 511 1.29 11.43 -38.74
N SER A 512 1.53 12.56 -39.42
CA SER A 512 2.78 12.83 -40.17
C SER A 512 3.97 13.33 -39.32
N ASP A 513 3.80 13.51 -38.01
CA ASP A 513 4.92 13.90 -37.14
C ASP A 513 5.95 12.77 -37.00
N THR A 514 7.22 13.15 -36.91
CA THR A 514 8.36 12.26 -36.84
C THR A 514 9.14 12.51 -35.54
N TRP A 515 10.09 11.63 -35.23
CA TRP A 515 10.99 11.81 -34.08
C TRP A 515 11.66 13.20 -34.09
N ASP A 516 12.18 13.64 -35.25
CA ASP A 516 12.80 14.95 -35.40
C ASP A 516 11.80 16.10 -35.31
N SER A 517 10.59 15.98 -35.87
CA SER A 517 9.60 17.08 -35.85
C SER A 517 9.12 17.39 -34.44
N LEU A 518 9.12 16.39 -33.55
CA LEU A 518 8.76 16.51 -32.14
C LEU A 518 9.96 16.77 -31.21
N GLY A 519 11.14 17.06 -31.76
CA GLY A 519 12.28 17.50 -30.97
C GLY A 519 13.04 16.36 -30.27
N ASN A 520 13.25 15.26 -30.98
CA ASN A 520 13.82 13.98 -30.51
C ASN A 520 12.80 13.08 -29.79
N GLY A 521 11.64 12.90 -30.43
CA GLY A 521 10.51 12.18 -29.85
C GLY A 521 9.82 12.98 -28.75
N VAL A 522 8.76 12.40 -28.19
CA VAL A 522 7.99 13.03 -27.12
C VAL A 522 8.70 12.89 -25.78
N GLN A 523 8.85 14.00 -25.04
CA GLN A 523 9.43 14.00 -23.71
C GLN A 523 8.34 13.96 -22.63
N VAL A 524 8.42 12.96 -21.76
CA VAL A 524 7.55 12.84 -20.58
C VAL A 524 7.82 14.00 -19.62
N GLY A 525 6.76 14.67 -19.17
CA GLY A 525 6.83 15.85 -18.32
C GLY A 525 6.88 17.20 -19.05
N SER A 526 7.15 17.19 -20.37
CA SER A 526 7.09 18.37 -21.24
C SER A 526 5.91 18.26 -22.22
N GLU A 527 6.09 17.55 -23.34
CA GLU A 527 5.07 17.38 -24.38
C GLU A 527 3.99 16.38 -23.98
N ALA A 528 4.32 15.45 -23.07
CA ALA A 528 3.36 14.57 -22.41
C ALA A 528 3.32 14.84 -20.89
N ALA A 529 2.26 14.37 -20.23
CA ALA A 529 2.15 14.45 -18.78
C ALA A 529 3.33 13.78 -18.06
N SER A 530 3.65 14.23 -16.84
CA SER A 530 4.74 13.67 -16.03
C SER A 530 4.37 12.33 -15.37
N GLY A 531 3.07 12.05 -15.23
CA GLY A 531 2.54 10.78 -14.74
C GLY A 531 1.82 10.03 -15.87
N ALA A 532 1.97 8.71 -15.88
CA ALA A 532 1.23 7.86 -16.80
C ALA A 532 -0.22 7.75 -16.32
N ASP A 533 -1.16 7.87 -17.24
CA ASP A 533 -2.59 7.66 -16.98
C ASP A 533 -2.91 6.15 -16.94
N ALA A 534 -2.10 5.30 -17.57
CA ALA A 534 -2.20 3.84 -17.51
C ALA A 534 -0.87 3.14 -17.81
N THR A 535 -0.73 1.87 -17.44
CA THR A 535 0.42 1.02 -17.82
C THR A 535 -0.06 -0.37 -18.19
N THR A 536 0.46 -0.95 -19.28
CA THR A 536 -0.01 -2.26 -19.75
C THR A 536 0.71 -3.44 -19.11
N GLY A 537 1.98 -3.27 -18.71
CA GLY A 537 2.87 -4.39 -18.39
C GLY A 537 3.14 -5.27 -19.61
N PHE A 538 3.58 -6.52 -19.40
CA PHE A 538 3.79 -7.48 -20.50
C PHE A 538 2.48 -7.80 -21.21
N VAL A 539 2.44 -7.59 -22.52
CA VAL A 539 1.25 -7.75 -23.36
C VAL A 539 1.42 -8.96 -24.26
N ARG A 540 0.47 -9.89 -24.20
CA ARG A 540 0.41 -11.06 -25.09
C ARG A 540 -0.32 -10.72 -26.39
N VAL A 541 -0.07 -11.50 -27.44
CA VAL A 541 -0.88 -11.47 -28.67
C VAL A 541 -2.35 -11.66 -28.33
N GLY A 542 -3.21 -10.77 -28.83
CA GLY A 542 -4.63 -10.72 -28.49
C GLY A 542 -5.12 -9.32 -28.15
N SER A 543 -6.35 -9.25 -27.64
CA SER A 543 -6.97 -8.00 -27.21
C SER A 543 -6.46 -7.58 -25.83
N THR A 544 -6.10 -6.31 -25.68
CA THR A 544 -5.64 -5.71 -24.42
C THR A 544 -6.56 -4.54 -24.09
N ASN A 545 -7.14 -4.55 -22.89
CA ASN A 545 -8.01 -3.49 -22.40
C ASN A 545 -7.21 -2.60 -21.45
N ILE A 546 -7.22 -1.30 -21.71
CA ILE A 546 -6.50 -0.29 -20.95
C ILE A 546 -7.52 0.70 -20.41
N ASP A 547 -7.59 0.85 -19.10
CA ASP A 547 -8.43 1.86 -18.47
C ASP A 547 -7.85 3.26 -18.73
N VAL A 548 -8.64 4.12 -19.38
CA VAL A 548 -8.30 5.50 -19.70
C VAL A 548 -9.37 6.47 -19.19
N THR A 549 -10.18 6.05 -18.22
CA THR A 549 -11.30 6.79 -17.64
C THR A 549 -10.89 8.20 -17.22
N THR A 550 -9.75 8.32 -16.52
CA THR A 550 -9.25 9.62 -16.03
C THR A 550 -8.93 10.59 -17.17
N SER A 551 -8.31 10.10 -18.25
CA SER A 551 -7.98 10.95 -19.41
C SER A 551 -9.25 11.43 -20.10
N VAL A 552 -10.22 10.53 -20.30
CA VAL A 552 -11.48 10.85 -20.98
C VAL A 552 -12.34 11.80 -20.15
N GLN A 553 -12.42 11.61 -18.82
CA GLN A 553 -13.09 12.57 -17.94
C GLN A 553 -12.48 13.97 -18.07
N SER A 554 -11.15 14.08 -18.09
CA SER A 554 -10.48 15.37 -18.24
C SER A 554 -10.90 16.09 -19.54
N TRP A 555 -11.04 15.35 -20.65
CA TRP A 555 -11.48 15.91 -21.93
C TRP A 555 -12.97 16.28 -21.93
N VAL A 556 -13.80 15.51 -21.24
CA VAL A 556 -15.23 15.83 -21.04
C VAL A 556 -15.41 17.10 -20.22
N ASP A 557 -14.52 17.32 -19.24
CA ASP A 557 -14.46 18.51 -18.39
C ASP A 557 -13.90 19.75 -19.12
N GLY A 558 -13.41 19.58 -20.35
CA GLY A 558 -12.99 20.67 -21.23
C GLY A 558 -11.49 20.80 -21.50
N ASP A 559 -10.65 19.86 -21.02
CA ASP A 559 -9.25 19.82 -21.42
C ASP A 559 -9.10 19.47 -22.91
N SER A 560 -8.05 19.99 -23.54
CA SER A 560 -7.70 19.61 -24.91
C SER A 560 -7.38 18.12 -25.01
N ASN A 561 -8.04 17.44 -25.95
CA ASN A 561 -7.69 16.06 -26.30
C ASN A 561 -6.56 16.05 -27.33
N TYR A 562 -5.37 15.63 -26.88
CA TYR A 562 -4.23 15.31 -27.74
C TYR A 562 -3.88 13.81 -27.70
N GLY A 563 -4.73 12.95 -27.14
CA GLY A 563 -4.48 11.51 -27.05
C GLY A 563 -3.35 11.14 -26.09
N TRP A 564 -2.71 10.00 -26.38
CA TRP A 564 -1.70 9.40 -25.51
C TRP A 564 -0.40 9.10 -26.25
N LEU A 565 0.70 9.32 -25.54
CA LEU A 565 2.00 8.71 -25.80
C LEU A 565 2.05 7.32 -25.19
N PHE A 566 2.34 6.33 -26.00
CA PHE A 566 2.72 4.98 -25.60
C PHE A 566 4.25 4.94 -25.49
N HIS A 567 4.74 5.10 -24.26
CA HIS A 567 6.17 5.10 -23.97
C HIS A 567 6.62 3.70 -23.54
N PRO A 568 7.70 3.15 -24.13
CA PRO A 568 8.05 1.75 -23.93
C PRO A 568 8.49 1.42 -22.49
N SER A 569 7.88 0.37 -21.93
CA SER A 569 8.12 -0.07 -20.55
C SER A 569 9.30 -1.05 -20.41
N GLY A 570 9.82 -1.59 -21.50
CA GLY A 570 10.93 -2.56 -21.48
C GLY A 570 11.65 -2.68 -22.82
N ARG A 571 12.57 -3.65 -22.92
CA ARG A 571 13.45 -3.88 -24.08
C ARG A 571 12.94 -4.91 -25.10
N ASP A 572 11.70 -5.34 -24.93
CA ASP A 572 11.07 -6.33 -25.81
C ASP A 572 9.89 -5.61 -26.45
N GLY A 573 10.01 -5.34 -27.74
CA GLY A 573 9.10 -4.47 -28.48
C GLY A 573 7.68 -5.00 -28.48
N TRP A 574 6.73 -4.10 -28.34
CA TRP A 574 5.31 -4.40 -28.44
C TRP A 574 4.75 -3.87 -29.76
N ASP A 575 4.13 -4.76 -30.53
CA ASP A 575 3.49 -4.44 -31.80
C ASP A 575 1.98 -4.55 -31.68
N PHE A 576 1.25 -3.55 -32.16
CA PHE A 576 -0.21 -3.57 -32.18
C PHE A 576 -0.83 -2.89 -33.40
N SER A 577 -2.06 -3.27 -33.74
CA SER A 577 -2.78 -2.75 -34.91
C SER A 577 -3.04 -1.24 -34.78
N SER A 578 -2.76 -0.49 -35.85
CA SER A 578 -3.15 0.92 -36.03
C SER A 578 -4.57 1.07 -36.57
N ALA A 579 -5.00 2.31 -36.79
CA ALA A 579 -6.21 2.68 -37.51
C ALA A 579 -6.27 2.12 -38.94
N GLU A 580 -5.13 1.98 -39.62
CA GLU A 580 -4.99 1.39 -40.97
C GLU A 580 -4.90 -0.14 -40.93
N GLY A 581 -4.74 -0.70 -39.73
CA GLY A 581 -4.59 -2.14 -39.51
C GLY A 581 -5.89 -2.93 -39.60
N SER A 582 -5.76 -4.26 -39.50
CA SER A 582 -6.90 -5.17 -39.66
C SER A 582 -7.89 -5.16 -38.48
N THR A 583 -7.48 -4.64 -37.32
CA THR A 583 -8.34 -4.52 -36.14
C THR A 583 -8.02 -3.21 -35.41
N PRO A 584 -8.59 -2.08 -35.88
CA PRO A 584 -8.27 -0.77 -35.35
C PRO A 584 -8.52 -0.63 -33.83
N PRO A 585 -7.74 0.20 -33.13
CA PRO A 585 -7.99 0.59 -31.75
C PRO A 585 -9.44 1.01 -31.52
N THR A 586 -10.00 0.62 -30.36
CA THR A 586 -11.39 0.94 -30.00
C THR A 586 -11.44 1.61 -28.64
N LEU A 587 -12.07 2.78 -28.55
CA LEU A 587 -12.35 3.45 -27.28
C LEU A 587 -13.84 3.30 -26.95
N THR A 588 -14.17 2.70 -25.81
CA THR A 588 -15.56 2.61 -25.32
C THR A 588 -15.70 3.45 -24.06
N VAL A 589 -16.69 4.34 -24.03
CA VAL A 589 -16.93 5.28 -22.92
C VAL A 589 -18.36 5.12 -22.42
N SER A 590 -18.52 4.91 -21.12
CA SER A 590 -19.81 4.97 -20.43
C SER A 590 -19.86 6.22 -19.55
N PHE A 591 -21.00 6.90 -19.53
CA PHE A 591 -21.19 8.16 -18.81
C PHE A 591 -22.61 8.30 -18.26
N GLU A 592 -22.78 9.21 -17.31
CA GLU A 592 -24.02 9.61 -16.66
C GLU A 592 -24.18 11.14 -16.65
#